data_AF-A0A3D2J5I0-F1
#
_entry.id   AF-A0A3D2J5I0-F1
#
_cell.length_a   1.000
_cell.length_b   1.000
_cell.length_c   1.000
_cell.angle_alpha   90.00
_cell.angle_beta   90.00
_cell.angle_gamma   90.00
#
_symmetry.space_group_name_H-M   'P 1'
#
loop_
_entity.id
_entity.type
_entity.pdbx_description
1 polymer ?
#
loop_
_entity_poly.entity_id
_entity_poly.type
_entity_poly.pdbx_seq_one_letter_code
_entity_poly.pdbx_strand_id
1 'polypeptide(L)'
;FGENRVQDALPKIAQLRFEGVEPIHWHMIGHVQTNKVNKIVGSFSWVQSVDSLRLAQALSRHAEELEQRISILLQVNISGEQSKEGITPEETPEIARQILALPYLDVQGLMTIAPLVQNAEETRPVFRGLRELRDRLREQLPTCSWQHLSMGMTDDYPIAIEEGATLVRIGRAIFGERAPRNVGA
;
A
#
# COMPACT_ATOMS: atom_id res chain seq x y z
N PHE A 1 9.72 -7.35 -2.30
CA PHE A 1 10.31 -6.12 -1.70
C PHE A 1 9.32 -4.97 -1.79
N GLY A 2 9.40 -4.01 -0.86
CA GLY A 2 8.58 -2.79 -0.86
C GLY A 2 9.41 -1.55 -1.11
N GLU A 3 8.95 -0.66 -2.00
CA GLU A 3 9.61 0.60 -2.32
C GLU A 3 8.64 1.78 -2.18
N ASN A 4 9.16 2.91 -1.69
CA ASN A 4 8.38 4.13 -1.47
C ASN A 4 8.39 5.07 -2.68
N ARG A 5 9.35 4.92 -3.59
CA ARG A 5 9.62 5.87 -4.67
C ARG A 5 9.93 5.13 -5.95
N VAL A 6 9.15 5.40 -7.00
CA VAL A 6 9.31 4.75 -8.32
C VAL A 6 10.73 4.94 -8.87
N GLN A 7 11.30 6.14 -8.73
CA GLN A 7 12.65 6.45 -9.22
C GLN A 7 13.76 5.67 -8.50
N ASP A 8 13.56 5.32 -7.22
CA ASP A 8 14.54 4.54 -6.46
C ASP A 8 14.38 3.04 -6.80
N ALA A 9 13.16 2.61 -7.15
CA ALA A 9 12.81 1.22 -7.42
C ALA A 9 13.22 0.75 -8.82
N LEU A 10 12.96 1.54 -9.88
CA LEU A 10 13.16 1.10 -11.27
C LEU A 10 14.58 0.60 -11.57
N PRO A 11 15.67 1.27 -11.14
CA PRO A 11 17.01 0.76 -11.37
C PRO A 11 17.26 -0.58 -10.68
N LYS A 12 16.74 -0.78 -9.46
CA LYS A 12 16.88 -2.03 -8.70
C LYS A 12 16.10 -3.18 -9.36
N ILE A 13 14.88 -2.89 -9.81
CA ILE A 13 14.04 -3.86 -10.54
C ILE A 13 14.76 -4.31 -11.81
N ALA A 14 15.27 -3.36 -12.60
CA ALA A 14 15.98 -3.66 -13.84
C ALA A 14 17.27 -4.46 -13.60
N GLN A 15 18.06 -4.08 -12.59
CA GLN A 15 19.28 -4.79 -12.22
C GLN A 15 18.98 -6.23 -11.79
N LEU A 16 18.04 -6.44 -10.87
CA LEU A 16 17.74 -7.79 -10.36
C LEU A 16 17.12 -8.69 -11.43
N ARG A 17 16.33 -8.13 -12.35
CA ARG A 17 15.87 -8.84 -13.55
C ARG A 17 17.03 -9.24 -14.47
N PHE A 18 17.96 -8.33 -14.72
CA PHE A 18 19.16 -8.60 -15.53
C PHE A 18 20.04 -9.69 -14.91
N GLU A 19 20.16 -9.69 -13.57
CA GLU A 19 20.87 -10.72 -12.81
C GLU A 19 20.11 -12.06 -12.70
N GLY A 20 18.89 -12.15 -13.25
CA GLY A 20 18.09 -13.37 -13.24
C GLY A 20 17.48 -13.72 -11.88
N VAL A 21 17.39 -12.76 -10.95
CA VAL A 21 16.82 -12.96 -9.61
C VAL A 21 15.31 -12.83 -9.68
N GLU A 22 14.63 -13.93 -10.01
CA GLU A 22 13.17 -14.02 -10.08
C GLU A 22 12.67 -15.35 -9.46
N PRO A 23 11.42 -15.41 -8.93
CA PRO A 23 10.42 -14.34 -8.90
C PRO A 23 10.62 -13.36 -7.73
N ILE A 24 10.45 -12.05 -8.01
CA ILE A 24 10.35 -11.00 -6.99
C ILE A 24 9.03 -10.25 -7.15
N HIS A 25 8.22 -10.24 -6.09
CA HIS A 25 7.05 -9.37 -6.01
C HIS A 25 7.45 -7.99 -5.49
N TRP A 26 7.34 -6.98 -6.36
CA TRP A 26 7.60 -5.59 -6.01
C TRP A 26 6.30 -4.90 -5.60
N HIS A 27 6.33 -4.27 -4.43
CA HIS A 27 5.21 -3.53 -3.85
C HIS A 27 5.54 -2.04 -3.82
N MET A 28 4.71 -1.22 -4.46
CA MET A 28 4.73 0.22 -4.27
C MET A 28 3.95 0.54 -2.99
N ILE A 29 4.65 1.01 -1.96
CA ILE A 29 4.10 1.23 -0.62
C ILE A 29 4.09 2.71 -0.19
N GLY A 30 4.72 3.59 -0.98
CA GLY A 30 4.70 5.04 -0.77
C GLY A 30 3.70 5.74 -1.70
N HIS A 31 3.54 7.05 -1.50
CA HIS A 31 2.64 7.88 -2.31
C HIS A 31 2.86 7.70 -3.82
N VAL A 32 1.76 7.58 -4.57
CA VAL A 32 1.79 7.48 -6.03
C VAL A 32 1.18 8.73 -6.66
N GLN A 33 2.03 9.52 -7.30
CA GLN A 33 1.57 10.59 -8.17
C GLN A 33 0.98 9.99 -9.46
N THR A 34 -0.19 10.47 -9.88
CA THR A 34 -0.91 9.92 -11.04
C THR A 34 -0.10 9.98 -12.35
N ASN A 35 0.79 10.96 -12.49
CA ASN A 35 1.68 11.09 -13.67
C ASN A 35 2.85 10.09 -13.69
N LYS A 36 3.00 9.25 -12.66
CA LYS A 36 4.00 8.16 -12.61
C LYS A 36 3.38 6.79 -12.77
N VAL A 37 2.06 6.69 -12.91
CA VAL A 37 1.35 5.40 -12.98
C VAL A 37 1.82 4.55 -14.16
N ASN A 38 2.12 5.17 -15.30
CA ASN A 38 2.69 4.49 -16.47
C ASN A 38 4.04 3.80 -16.21
N LYS A 39 4.79 4.22 -15.18
CA LYS A 39 6.03 3.57 -14.74
C LYS A 39 5.80 2.47 -13.70
N ILE A 40 4.64 2.46 -13.07
CA ILE A 40 4.29 1.50 -12.03
C ILE A 40 3.77 0.21 -12.65
N VAL A 41 2.80 0.34 -13.56
CA VAL A 41 2.29 -0.81 -14.32
C VAL A 41 3.43 -1.42 -15.14
N GLY A 42 3.61 -2.75 -15.09
CA GLY A 42 4.73 -3.47 -15.69
C GLY A 42 5.99 -3.61 -14.82
N SER A 43 6.16 -2.74 -13.82
CA SER A 43 7.32 -2.80 -12.91
C SER A 43 6.96 -3.33 -11.52
N PHE A 44 5.74 -3.05 -11.04
CA PHE A 44 5.26 -3.48 -9.74
C PHE A 44 4.14 -4.50 -9.87
N SER A 45 4.15 -5.50 -8.98
CA SER A 45 3.06 -6.48 -8.85
C SER A 45 1.94 -5.94 -7.94
N TRP A 46 2.28 -5.04 -7.02
CA TRP A 46 1.37 -4.51 -6.01
C TRP A 46 1.47 -2.99 -5.88
N VAL A 47 0.32 -2.32 -5.68
CA VAL A 47 0.25 -0.93 -5.20
C VAL A 47 -0.58 -0.90 -3.92
N GLN A 48 0.07 -0.64 -2.79
CA GLN A 48 -0.61 -0.66 -1.49
C GLN A 48 -1.14 0.71 -1.06
N SER A 49 -0.73 1.77 -1.76
CA SER A 49 -0.98 3.17 -1.42
C SER A 49 -2.07 3.81 -2.27
N VAL A 50 -3.09 3.04 -2.68
CA VAL A 50 -4.21 3.61 -3.46
C VAL A 50 -5.10 4.42 -2.54
N ASP A 51 -4.94 5.74 -2.59
CA ASP A 51 -5.56 6.71 -1.67
C ASP A 51 -6.79 7.43 -2.25
N SER A 52 -7.15 7.14 -3.51
CA SER A 52 -8.20 7.87 -4.21
C SER A 52 -8.74 7.10 -5.41
N LEU A 53 -10.00 7.35 -5.76
CA LEU A 53 -10.61 6.84 -6.99
C LEU A 53 -9.84 7.30 -8.24
N ARG A 54 -9.36 8.54 -8.25
CA ARG A 54 -8.59 9.10 -9.37
C ARG A 54 -7.33 8.30 -9.65
N LEU A 55 -6.59 7.91 -8.60
CA LEU A 55 -5.41 7.08 -8.73
C LEU A 55 -5.77 5.67 -9.22
N ALA A 56 -6.80 5.06 -8.66
CA ALA A 56 -7.29 3.75 -9.10
C ALA A 56 -7.69 3.76 -10.59
N GLN A 57 -8.43 4.76 -11.04
CA GLN A 57 -8.79 4.91 -12.45
C GLN A 57 -7.57 5.06 -13.36
N ALA A 58 -6.54 5.79 -12.93
CA ALA A 58 -5.30 5.90 -13.69
C ALA A 58 -4.56 4.56 -13.78
N LEU A 59 -4.50 3.81 -12.67
CA LEU A 59 -3.92 2.47 -12.64
C LEU A 59 -4.66 1.52 -13.57
N SER A 60 -6.00 1.49 -13.47
CA SER A 60 -6.86 0.64 -14.30
C SER A 60 -6.66 0.87 -15.79
N ARG A 61 -6.65 2.14 -16.24
CA ARG A 61 -6.41 2.48 -17.66
C ARG A 61 -5.07 1.96 -18.18
N HIS A 62 -3.99 2.19 -17.44
CA HIS A 62 -2.66 1.72 -17.87
C HIS A 62 -2.48 0.20 -17.75
N ALA A 63 -3.15 -0.42 -16.77
CA ALA A 63 -3.21 -1.86 -16.61
C ALA A 63 -3.96 -2.53 -17.77
N GLU A 64 -5.04 -1.90 -18.25
CA GLU A 64 -5.78 -2.31 -19.43
C GLU A 64 -4.95 -2.16 -20.72
N GLU A 65 -4.26 -1.05 -20.92
CA GLU A 65 -3.37 -0.82 -22.07
C GLU A 65 -2.28 -1.90 -22.21
N LEU A 66 -1.84 -2.48 -21.09
CA LEU A 66 -0.80 -3.51 -21.03
C LEU A 66 -1.35 -4.93 -20.84
N GLU A 67 -2.68 -5.09 -20.83
CA GLU A 67 -3.38 -6.35 -20.53
C GLU A 67 -2.88 -7.05 -19.25
N GLN A 68 -2.44 -6.26 -18.26
CA GLN A 68 -1.79 -6.75 -17.05
C GLN A 68 -2.63 -6.42 -15.83
N ARG A 69 -3.00 -7.42 -15.04
CA ARG A 69 -3.66 -7.17 -13.74
C ARG A 69 -2.66 -6.70 -12.70
N ILE A 70 -3.10 -5.79 -11.83
CA ILE A 70 -2.31 -5.31 -10.69
C ILE A 70 -3.09 -5.46 -9.39
N SER A 71 -2.45 -6.07 -8.39
CA SER A 71 -3.03 -6.19 -7.07
C SER A 71 -2.91 -4.88 -6.30
N ILE A 72 -3.98 -4.45 -5.65
CA ILE A 72 -4.03 -3.18 -4.94
C ILE A 72 -4.58 -3.32 -3.52
N LEU A 73 -4.11 -2.43 -2.64
CA LEU A 73 -4.75 -2.17 -1.35
C LEU A 73 -5.21 -0.71 -1.31
N LEU A 74 -6.32 -0.47 -0.61
CA LEU A 74 -6.82 0.87 -0.38
C LEU A 74 -6.15 1.45 0.86
N GLN A 75 -5.46 2.58 0.71
CA GLN A 75 -4.87 3.30 1.82
C GLN A 75 -5.93 4.14 2.52
N VAL A 76 -6.15 3.88 3.81
CA VAL A 76 -7.15 4.55 4.64
C VAL A 76 -6.47 5.35 5.74
N ASN A 77 -6.84 6.62 5.85
CA ASN A 77 -6.41 7.50 6.93
C ASN A 77 -7.28 7.27 8.17
N ILE A 78 -6.99 6.21 8.91
CA ILE A 78 -7.72 5.86 10.14
C ILE A 78 -7.44 6.87 11.28
N SER A 79 -6.25 7.49 11.31
CA SER A 79 -5.88 8.44 12.38
C SER A 79 -6.60 9.78 12.26
N GLY A 80 -7.13 10.13 11.08
CA GLY A 80 -7.79 11.41 10.82
C GLY A 80 -6.82 12.60 10.78
N GLU A 81 -5.51 12.37 10.79
CA GLU A 81 -4.51 13.43 10.69
C GLU A 81 -4.54 14.04 9.29
N GLN A 82 -4.77 15.35 9.18
CA GLN A 82 -4.82 16.05 7.88
C GLN A 82 -3.51 15.98 7.09
N SER A 83 -2.38 15.72 7.76
CA SER A 83 -1.06 15.57 7.15
C SER A 83 -0.84 14.19 6.52
N LYS A 84 -1.74 13.23 6.75
CA LYS A 84 -1.63 11.86 6.24
C LYS A 84 -2.51 11.67 5.02
N GLU A 85 -1.96 10.95 4.05
CA GLU A 85 -2.69 10.52 2.86
C GLU A 85 -3.57 9.31 3.15
N GLY A 86 -4.66 9.20 2.40
CA GLY A 86 -5.57 8.06 2.46
C GLY A 86 -7.02 8.50 2.40
N ILE A 87 -7.87 7.55 2.03
CA ILE A 87 -9.33 7.70 2.03
C ILE A 87 -9.80 7.79 3.48
N THR A 88 -10.81 8.60 3.77
CA THR A 88 -11.41 8.59 5.11
C THR A 88 -12.16 7.28 5.37
N PRO A 89 -12.25 6.80 6.62
CA PRO A 89 -13.01 5.60 6.93
C PRO A 89 -14.47 5.66 6.46
N GLU A 90 -15.06 6.86 6.49
CA GLU A 90 -16.44 7.15 6.11
C GLU A 90 -16.66 7.06 4.59
N GLU A 91 -15.72 7.57 3.80
CA GLU A 91 -15.81 7.54 2.32
C GLU A 91 -15.39 6.19 1.73
N THR A 92 -14.63 5.39 2.48
CA THR A 92 -14.03 4.14 2.01
C THR A 92 -15.05 3.19 1.36
N PRO A 93 -16.25 2.92 1.93
CA PRO A 93 -17.21 2.00 1.31
C PRO A 93 -17.69 2.42 -0.07
N GLU A 94 -17.93 3.72 -0.28
CA GLU A 94 -18.40 4.25 -1.56
C GLU A 94 -17.29 4.22 -2.62
N ILE A 95 -16.09 4.68 -2.25
CA ILE A 95 -14.93 4.66 -3.15
C ILE A 95 -14.54 3.21 -3.49
N ALA A 96 -14.54 2.30 -2.51
CA ALA A 96 -14.29 0.89 -2.72
C ALA A 96 -15.23 0.27 -3.77
N ARG A 97 -16.53 0.56 -3.69
CA ARG A 97 -17.52 0.07 -4.66
C ARG A 97 -17.18 0.51 -6.09
N GLN A 98 -16.78 1.76 -6.26
CA GLN A 98 -16.39 2.29 -7.56
C GLN A 98 -15.09 1.68 -8.07
N ILE A 99 -14.10 1.46 -7.20
CA ILE A 99 -12.82 0.84 -7.54
C ILE A 99 -13.00 -0.63 -7.94
N LEU A 100 -13.88 -1.38 -7.26
CA LEU A 100 -14.16 -2.78 -7.57
C LEU A 100 -14.77 -2.99 -8.96
N ALA A 101 -15.38 -1.95 -9.54
CA ALA A 101 -15.91 -2.00 -10.90
C ALA A 101 -14.84 -1.73 -11.97
N LEU A 102 -13.62 -1.34 -11.60
CA LEU A 102 -12.55 -1.02 -12.54
C LEU A 102 -11.89 -2.30 -13.07
N PRO A 103 -11.71 -2.44 -14.40
CA PRO A 103 -11.05 -3.59 -14.97
C PRO A 103 -9.55 -3.58 -14.64
N TYR A 104 -8.92 -4.76 -14.71
CA TYR A 104 -7.48 -4.99 -14.47
C TYR A 104 -6.96 -4.62 -13.07
N LEU A 105 -7.80 -4.11 -12.17
CA LEU A 105 -7.46 -3.99 -10.76
C LEU A 105 -7.94 -5.21 -10.00
N ASP A 106 -7.10 -5.68 -9.10
CA ASP A 106 -7.43 -6.74 -8.16
C ASP A 106 -7.35 -6.16 -6.75
N VAL A 107 -8.49 -5.79 -6.18
CA VAL A 107 -8.57 -5.24 -4.82
C VAL A 107 -8.42 -6.39 -3.83
N GLN A 108 -7.44 -6.28 -2.94
CA GLN A 108 -7.05 -7.37 -2.06
C GLN A 108 -7.17 -7.03 -0.56
N GLY A 109 -7.47 -5.77 -0.21
CA GLY A 109 -7.57 -5.37 1.19
C GLY A 109 -7.28 -3.89 1.43
N LEU A 110 -6.89 -3.59 2.67
CA LEU A 110 -6.64 -2.24 3.15
C LEU A 110 -5.19 -2.05 3.60
N MET A 111 -4.77 -0.79 3.64
CA MET A 111 -3.48 -0.34 4.14
C MET A 111 -3.67 0.88 5.02
N THR A 112 -2.88 1.01 6.09
CA THR A 112 -2.78 2.25 6.85
C THR A 112 -1.36 2.51 7.32
N ILE A 113 -1.06 3.77 7.63
CA ILE A 113 0.18 4.21 8.25
C ILE A 113 -0.21 4.89 9.56
N ALA A 114 0.18 4.28 10.69
CA ALA A 114 -0.01 4.88 12.00
C ALA A 114 0.85 6.15 12.17
N PRO A 115 0.44 7.08 13.06
CA PRO A 115 1.27 8.22 13.44
C PRO A 115 2.58 7.75 14.08
N LEU A 116 3.59 8.62 14.05
CA LEU A 116 4.82 8.39 14.80
C LEU A 116 4.53 8.63 16.28
N VAL A 117 4.67 7.59 17.09
CA VAL A 117 4.38 7.60 18.54
C VAL A 117 5.59 7.14 19.32
N GLN A 118 5.66 7.49 20.61
CA GLN A 118 6.73 7.04 21.50
C GLN A 118 6.49 5.61 21.99
N ASN A 119 5.24 5.27 22.29
CA ASN A 119 4.84 3.93 22.67
C ASN A 119 4.06 3.27 21.54
N ALA A 120 4.53 2.10 21.09
CA ALA A 120 3.87 1.32 20.03
C ALA A 120 2.40 1.00 20.34
N GLU A 121 2.02 0.85 21.61
CA GLU A 121 0.63 0.63 22.02
C GLU A 121 -0.32 1.76 21.61
N GLU A 122 0.18 2.99 21.45
CA GLU A 122 -0.62 4.12 20.99
C GLU A 122 -1.09 3.95 19.53
N THR A 123 -0.47 3.04 18.75
CA THR A 123 -0.90 2.70 17.39
C THR A 123 -2.08 1.72 17.36
N ARG A 124 -2.35 1.01 18.46
CA ARG A 124 -3.37 -0.05 18.52
C ARG A 124 -4.76 0.41 18.07
N PRO A 125 -5.28 1.58 18.47
CA PRO A 125 -6.59 2.05 18.00
C PRO A 125 -6.64 2.21 16.48
N VAL A 126 -5.54 2.63 15.85
CA VAL A 126 -5.44 2.79 14.39
C VAL A 126 -5.53 1.43 13.68
N PHE A 127 -4.77 0.44 14.16
CA PHE A 127 -4.78 -0.91 13.57
C PHE A 127 -6.10 -1.64 13.79
N ARG A 128 -6.69 -1.49 14.99
CA ARG A 128 -8.03 -1.99 15.28
C ARG A 128 -9.07 -1.37 14.34
N GLY A 129 -9.04 -0.04 14.18
CA GLY A 129 -9.97 0.66 13.29
C GLY A 129 -9.86 0.19 11.84
N LEU A 130 -8.65 -0.10 11.34
CA LEU A 130 -8.47 -0.66 10.01
C LEU A 130 -9.07 -2.07 9.89
N ARG A 131 -8.88 -2.93 10.90
CA ARG A 131 -9.49 -4.27 10.93
C ARG A 131 -11.01 -4.20 10.90
N GLU A 132 -11.60 -3.39 11.79
CA GLU A 132 -13.06 -3.23 11.88
C GLU A 132 -13.65 -2.64 10.59
N LEU A 133 -12.95 -1.70 9.95
CA LEU A 133 -13.34 -1.21 8.63
C LEU A 133 -13.31 -2.33 7.58
N ARG A 134 -12.24 -3.13 7.54
CA ARG A 134 -12.13 -4.27 6.62
C ARG A 134 -13.26 -5.29 6.82
N ASP A 135 -13.62 -5.58 8.07
CA ASP A 135 -14.69 -6.52 8.38
C ASP A 135 -16.05 -6.00 7.91
N ARG A 136 -16.35 -4.71 8.13
CA ARG A 136 -17.54 -4.07 7.56
C ARG A 136 -17.57 -4.10 6.04
N LEU A 137 -16.44 -3.89 5.36
CA LEU A 137 -16.36 -3.95 3.90
C LEU A 137 -16.60 -5.37 3.37
N ARG A 138 -16.13 -6.41 4.07
CA ARG A 138 -16.43 -7.82 3.69
C ARG A 138 -17.92 -8.11 3.68
N GLU A 139 -18.66 -7.58 4.64
CA GLU A 139 -20.12 -7.73 4.71
C GLU A 139 -20.83 -6.93 3.61
N GLN A 140 -20.40 -5.69 3.37
CA GLN A 140 -21.06 -4.79 2.41
C GLN A 140 -20.70 -5.05 0.95
N LEU A 141 -19.49 -5.55 0.69
CA LEU A 141 -18.90 -5.76 -0.64
C LEU A 141 -18.27 -7.16 -0.73
N PRO A 142 -19.09 -8.24 -0.71
CA PRO A 142 -18.61 -9.62 -0.63
C PRO A 142 -17.95 -10.15 -1.91
N THR A 143 -17.97 -9.37 -3.00
CA THR A 143 -17.30 -9.72 -4.26
C THR A 143 -15.78 -9.62 -4.17
N CYS A 144 -15.25 -8.99 -3.12
CA CYS A 144 -13.83 -8.85 -2.83
C CYS A 144 -13.46 -9.69 -1.60
N SER A 145 -12.31 -10.35 -1.62
CA SER A 145 -11.85 -11.18 -0.49
C SER A 145 -11.48 -10.32 0.74
N TRP A 146 -11.06 -9.07 0.52
CA TRP A 146 -10.52 -8.17 1.53
C TRP A 146 -9.50 -8.87 2.44
N GLN A 147 -8.67 -9.73 1.85
CA GLN A 147 -7.82 -10.68 2.58
C GLN A 147 -6.71 -10.00 3.38
N HIS A 148 -6.25 -8.82 2.94
CA HIS A 148 -5.07 -8.20 3.50
C HIS A 148 -5.32 -6.96 4.36
N LEU A 149 -4.54 -6.88 5.43
CA LEU A 149 -4.32 -5.67 6.23
C LEU A 149 -2.83 -5.36 6.20
N SER A 150 -2.45 -4.34 5.43
CA SER A 150 -1.08 -3.82 5.39
C SER A 150 -0.92 -2.71 6.43
N MET A 151 -0.40 -3.07 7.59
CA MET A 151 -0.22 -2.17 8.72
C MET A 151 0.93 -2.68 9.61
N GLY A 152 1.58 -1.77 10.33
CA GLY A 152 2.80 -2.08 11.06
C GLY A 152 4.09 -1.89 10.24
N MET A 153 5.04 -1.23 10.86
CA MET A 153 6.40 -0.95 10.44
C MET A 153 7.37 -1.37 11.57
N THR A 154 8.66 -1.08 11.43
CA THR A 154 9.70 -1.53 12.35
C THR A 154 9.36 -1.34 13.84
N ASP A 155 8.74 -0.22 14.21
CA ASP A 155 8.55 0.16 15.60
C ASP A 155 7.22 -0.33 16.22
N ASP A 156 6.26 -0.76 15.39
CA ASP A 156 4.88 -1.05 15.82
C ASP A 156 4.31 -2.36 15.21
N TYR A 157 5.10 -3.11 14.42
CA TYR A 157 4.62 -4.34 13.80
C TYR A 157 4.13 -5.43 14.78
N PRO A 158 4.63 -5.59 16.02
CA PRO A 158 4.08 -6.59 16.94
C PRO A 158 2.62 -6.27 17.29
N ILE A 159 2.32 -5.00 17.56
CA ILE A 159 0.96 -4.50 17.83
C ILE A 159 0.08 -4.69 16.59
N ALA A 160 0.63 -4.41 15.40
CA ALA A 160 -0.08 -4.63 14.15
C ALA A 160 -0.47 -6.11 13.95
N ILE A 161 0.43 -7.05 14.24
CA ILE A 161 0.17 -8.50 14.17
C ILE A 161 -0.94 -8.90 15.13
N GLU A 162 -0.89 -8.44 16.38
CA GLU A 162 -1.93 -8.71 17.38
C GLU A 162 -3.30 -8.20 16.94
N GLU A 163 -3.35 -7.05 16.26
CA GLU A 163 -4.60 -6.50 15.71
C GLU A 163 -4.97 -7.09 14.34
N GLY A 164 -4.22 -8.07 13.82
CA GLY A 164 -4.58 -8.89 12.65
C GLY A 164 -3.91 -8.47 11.34
N ALA A 165 -2.76 -7.79 11.37
CA ALA A 165 -1.98 -7.49 10.18
C ALA A 165 -1.59 -8.76 9.43
N THR A 166 -1.75 -8.75 8.12
CA THR A 166 -1.30 -9.83 7.22
C THR A 166 -0.06 -9.45 6.43
N LEU A 167 0.24 -8.14 6.37
CA LEU A 167 1.41 -7.58 5.71
C LEU A 167 2.01 -6.52 6.64
N VAL A 168 3.27 -6.74 7.07
CA VAL A 168 4.07 -5.77 7.83
C VAL A 168 5.19 -5.22 6.95
N ARG A 169 5.58 -3.97 7.16
CA ARG A 169 6.54 -3.25 6.32
C ARG A 169 7.83 -2.97 7.09
N ILE A 170 8.72 -3.96 7.15
CA ILE A 170 9.94 -3.88 7.95
C ILE A 170 11.12 -3.38 7.10
N GLY A 171 11.71 -2.27 7.54
CA GLY A 171 12.86 -1.64 6.87
C GLY A 171 14.10 -1.69 7.74
N ARG A 172 14.17 -0.77 8.71
CA ARG A 172 15.36 -0.56 9.57
C ARG A 172 15.77 -1.82 10.34
N ALA A 173 14.83 -2.64 10.79
CA ALA A 173 15.18 -3.89 11.47
C ALA A 173 15.80 -4.97 10.56
N ILE A 174 15.60 -4.89 9.23
CA ILE A 174 16.22 -5.84 8.28
C ILE A 174 17.51 -5.27 7.70
N PHE A 175 17.48 -4.01 7.27
CA PHE A 175 18.57 -3.39 6.49
C PHE A 175 19.46 -2.44 7.31
N GLY A 176 19.16 -2.23 8.58
CA GLY A 176 19.83 -1.24 9.42
C GLY A 176 19.37 0.19 9.16
N GLU A 177 20.02 1.14 9.83
CA GLU A 177 19.75 2.57 9.64
C GLU A 177 20.17 3.03 8.24
N ARG A 178 19.38 3.96 7.68
CA ARG A 178 19.69 4.51 6.37
C ARG A 178 20.93 5.39 6.49
N ALA A 179 21.98 5.09 5.72
CA ALA A 179 23.13 5.97 5.65
C ALA A 179 22.66 7.40 5.30
N PRO A 180 23.19 8.44 5.97
CA PRO A 180 22.85 9.81 5.64
C PRO A 180 23.09 10.01 4.15
N ARG A 181 22.10 10.56 3.44
CA ARG A 181 22.34 10.97 2.06
C ARG A 181 23.48 11.97 2.13
N ASN A 182 24.58 11.69 1.43
CA ASN A 182 25.53 12.73 1.08
C ASN A 182 24.73 13.80 0.35
N VAL A 183 24.39 14.87 1.06
CA VAL A 183 23.95 16.12 0.45
C VAL A 183 25.24 16.69 -0.12
N GLY A 184 25.60 16.21 -1.31
CA GLY A 184 26.78 16.63 -2.04
C GLY A 184 26.65 18.10 -2.42
N ALA A 185 27.77 18.79 -2.17
CA ALA A 185 28.16 20.12 -2.64
C ALA A 185 27.83 20.40 -4.11
#